data_AF-A0A645DX99-F1
#
_entry.id   AF-A0A645DX99-F1
#
_cell.length_a   1.000
_cell.length_b   1.000
_cell.length_c   1.000
_cell.angle_alpha   90.00
_cell.angle_beta   90.00
_cell.angle_gamma   90.00
#
_symmetry.space_group_name_H-M   'P 1'
#
loop_
_entity.id
_entity.type
_entity.pdbx_description
1 polymer ?
#
loop_
_entity_poly.entity_id
_entity_poly.type
_entity_poly.pdbx_seq_one_letter_code
_entity_poly.pdbx_strand_id
1 'polypeptide(L)'
;MIIGDLPIYVAEDSVEAWTERHMFILDDENKISLVAGVPPDDFSDEGQLWGNPVYNWGYHMKNSFEWWIKRLKWNFSLFDLVRMDHFRGFDEFWAVKAGSKNAIDGKWLPANGKKLFDYALKEIGNLNIIAEDLGVITNTVIELKESYNFPGMKILQFAFDGNPQNPYLPQNYEENSVAYTGTHDNDTLLGWLKKLNPEAEDYMRESLKIKETENLEIEEAKEKPEARAESKAESEDDCPIVYKLIEKLLQSKSKLTIIPLQDYLCLDSNARINTPSTLGGNWMWRVKKDQLKTELVQKIKQMTINSNRI
;
A
#
# COMPACT_ATOMS: atom_id res chain seq x y z
N MET A 1 -7.31 -2.29 -18.32
CA MET A 1 -7.08 -2.79 -16.96
C MET A 1 -7.41 -1.68 -15.98
N ILE A 2 -8.36 -1.92 -15.09
CA ILE A 2 -8.75 -1.06 -13.97
C ILE A 2 -8.63 -1.90 -12.71
N ILE A 3 -7.92 -1.36 -11.71
CA ILE A 3 -7.70 -2.03 -10.43
C ILE A 3 -8.55 -1.31 -9.39
N GLY A 4 -9.50 -2.03 -8.80
CA GLY A 4 -10.30 -1.58 -7.68
C GLY A 4 -9.58 -1.77 -6.35
N ASP A 5 -10.17 -1.23 -5.30
CA ASP A 5 -9.67 -1.30 -3.93
C ASP A 5 -10.82 -1.66 -3.00
N LEU A 6 -10.65 -2.71 -2.21
CA LEU A 6 -11.66 -3.26 -1.32
C LEU A 6 -11.17 -3.24 0.12
N PRO A 7 -11.59 -2.26 0.93
CA PRO A 7 -11.41 -2.27 2.38
C PRO A 7 -11.92 -3.58 2.99
N ILE A 8 -11.14 -4.26 3.84
CA ILE A 8 -11.64 -5.48 4.49
C ILE A 8 -12.91 -5.17 5.32
N TYR A 9 -12.88 -4.12 6.14
CA TYR A 9 -13.98 -3.74 7.00
C TYR A 9 -14.92 -2.73 6.36
N VAL A 10 -16.18 -2.76 6.79
CA VAL A 10 -17.14 -1.67 6.56
C VAL A 10 -17.10 -0.69 7.74
N ALA A 11 -17.61 0.52 7.57
CA ALA A 11 -17.78 1.46 8.67
C ALA A 11 -18.89 1.02 9.64
N GLU A 12 -18.83 1.45 10.90
CA GLU A 12 -19.94 1.24 11.86
C GLU A 12 -21.21 1.96 11.40
N ASP A 13 -21.08 3.18 10.88
CA ASP A 13 -22.18 3.93 10.27
C ASP A 13 -22.35 3.54 8.79
N SER A 14 -22.77 2.30 8.57
CA SER A 14 -23.04 1.73 7.23
C SER A 14 -24.37 1.01 7.18
N VAL A 15 -24.91 0.83 5.97
CA VAL A 15 -26.15 0.07 5.76
C VAL A 15 -25.97 -1.37 6.23
N GLU A 16 -24.81 -1.97 6.00
CA GLU A 16 -24.49 -3.33 6.44
C GLU A 16 -24.50 -3.45 7.97
N ALA A 17 -23.87 -2.52 8.68
CA ALA A 17 -23.88 -2.49 10.14
C ALA A 17 -25.27 -2.16 10.71
N TRP A 18 -26.15 -1.55 9.92
CA TRP A 18 -27.55 -1.31 10.29
C TRP A 18 -28.44 -2.54 10.07
N THR A 19 -28.42 -3.15 8.87
CA THR A 19 -29.37 -4.19 8.47
C THR A 19 -28.88 -5.61 8.73
N GLU A 20 -27.57 -5.83 8.79
CA GLU A 20 -26.94 -7.16 8.82
C GLU A 20 -26.05 -7.33 10.05
N ARG A 21 -26.50 -6.83 11.21
CA ARG A 21 -25.71 -6.78 12.46
C ARG A 21 -25.08 -8.11 12.89
N HIS A 22 -25.73 -9.23 12.60
CA HIS A 22 -25.24 -10.57 12.94
C HIS A 22 -23.93 -10.95 12.23
N MET A 23 -23.55 -10.22 11.17
CA MET A 23 -22.25 -10.35 10.52
C MET A 23 -21.10 -9.88 11.41
N PHE A 24 -21.36 -9.10 12.46
CA PHE A 24 -20.34 -8.52 13.33
C PHE A 24 -20.34 -9.17 14.72
N ILE A 25 -19.26 -8.95 15.48
CA ILE A 25 -19.19 -9.40 16.87
C ILE A 25 -19.97 -8.40 17.75
N LEU A 26 -21.04 -8.91 18.37
CA LEU A 26 -21.95 -8.13 19.21
C LEU A 26 -21.80 -8.51 20.69
N ASP A 27 -22.30 -7.65 21.59
CA ASP A 27 -22.57 -7.98 22.99
C ASP A 27 -24.01 -8.49 23.20
N ASP A 28 -24.37 -8.80 24.44
CA ASP A 28 -25.71 -9.29 24.82
C ASP A 28 -26.83 -8.24 24.59
N GLU A 29 -26.47 -6.97 24.38
CA GLU A 29 -27.40 -5.88 24.04
C GLU A 29 -27.49 -5.63 22.52
N ASN A 30 -26.91 -6.51 21.70
CA ASN A 30 -26.82 -6.37 20.23
C ASN A 30 -26.10 -5.10 19.76
N LYS A 31 -25.09 -4.64 20.51
CA LYS A 31 -24.17 -3.56 20.12
C LYS A 31 -22.83 -4.12 19.69
N ILE A 32 -22.12 -3.41 18.81
CA ILE A 32 -20.75 -3.77 18.41
C ILE A 32 -19.87 -3.84 19.66
N SER A 33 -19.29 -5.01 19.94
CA SER A 33 -18.50 -5.22 21.15
C SER A 33 -16.99 -5.17 20.90
N LEU A 34 -16.58 -5.47 19.67
CA LEU A 34 -15.18 -5.43 19.23
C LEU A 34 -15.04 -4.60 17.95
N VAL A 35 -13.95 -3.84 17.89
CA VAL A 35 -13.58 -2.99 16.76
C VAL A 35 -12.18 -3.32 16.24
N ALA A 36 -11.95 -2.98 14.98
CA ALA A 36 -10.72 -3.26 14.28
C ALA A 36 -9.61 -2.27 14.62
N GLY A 37 -8.38 -2.74 14.46
CA GLY A 37 -7.17 -1.95 14.52
C GLY A 37 -5.96 -2.79 14.15
N VAL A 38 -4.78 -2.29 14.49
CA VAL A 38 -3.52 -3.04 14.50
C VAL A 38 -2.80 -2.83 15.82
N PRO A 39 -2.04 -3.82 16.32
CA PRO A 39 -1.30 -3.69 17.56
C PRO A 39 -0.21 -2.61 17.44
N PRO A 40 0.42 -2.20 18.56
CA PRO A 40 1.64 -1.42 18.53
C PRO A 40 2.73 -2.07 17.67
N ASP A 41 3.47 -1.24 16.95
CA ASP A 41 4.60 -1.63 16.09
C ASP A 41 5.71 -0.57 16.14
N ASP A 42 6.78 -0.77 15.38
CA ASP A 42 7.92 0.15 15.32
C ASP A 42 7.56 1.57 14.82
N PHE A 43 6.36 1.76 14.26
CA PHE A 43 5.85 3.05 13.79
C PHE A 43 4.83 3.69 14.75
N SER A 44 4.25 2.91 15.67
CA SER A 44 3.22 3.39 16.59
C SER A 44 3.22 2.64 17.93
N ASP A 45 3.63 3.33 19.00
CA ASP A 45 3.64 2.80 20.36
C ASP A 45 2.23 2.45 20.89
N GLU A 46 1.17 3.06 20.34
CA GLU A 46 -0.21 2.83 20.76
C GLU A 46 -1.01 1.91 19.80
N GLY A 47 -0.37 1.49 18.70
CA GLY A 47 -1.04 0.88 17.56
C GLY A 47 -2.03 1.84 16.90
N GLN A 48 -2.86 1.31 16.00
CA GLN A 48 -3.87 2.12 15.32
C GLN A 48 -5.26 1.56 15.61
N LEU A 49 -6.12 2.39 16.19
CA LEU A 49 -7.52 2.06 16.44
C LEU A 49 -8.38 2.62 15.30
N TRP A 50 -8.86 1.75 14.42
CA TRP A 50 -9.64 2.16 13.25
C TRP A 50 -11.13 2.31 13.57
N GLY A 51 -11.64 1.55 14.55
CA GLY A 51 -13.00 1.67 15.03
C GLY A 51 -14.06 0.93 14.19
N ASN A 52 -13.69 0.32 13.08
CA ASN A 52 -14.63 -0.49 12.29
C ASN A 52 -15.13 -1.71 13.08
N PRO A 53 -16.39 -2.13 12.94
CA PRO A 53 -16.87 -3.36 13.56
C PRO A 53 -16.15 -4.59 12.96
N VAL A 54 -15.65 -5.49 13.82
CA VAL A 54 -15.03 -6.73 13.34
C VAL A 54 -16.06 -7.80 13.01
N TYR A 55 -15.77 -8.62 12.00
CA TYR A 55 -16.69 -9.66 11.55
C TYR A 55 -16.78 -10.83 12.53
N ASN A 56 -17.99 -11.35 12.70
CA ASN A 56 -18.26 -12.67 13.24
C ASN A 56 -18.03 -13.72 12.14
N TRP A 57 -16.77 -14.10 11.92
CA TRP A 57 -16.39 -15.09 10.91
C TRP A 57 -17.07 -16.46 11.10
N GLY A 58 -17.49 -16.79 12.33
CA GLY A 58 -18.28 -17.99 12.60
C GLY A 58 -19.68 -17.91 11.96
N TYR A 59 -20.34 -16.75 12.03
CA TYR A 59 -21.61 -16.50 11.34
C TYR A 59 -21.43 -16.55 9.83
N HIS A 60 -20.42 -15.87 9.28
CA HIS A 60 -20.16 -15.88 7.84
C HIS A 60 -19.94 -17.31 7.33
N MET A 61 -19.16 -18.13 8.04
CA MET A 61 -18.94 -19.52 7.65
C MET A 61 -20.23 -20.35 7.68
N LYS A 62 -21.07 -20.20 8.72
CA LYS A 62 -22.36 -20.91 8.83
C LYS A 62 -23.32 -20.54 7.69
N ASN A 63 -23.25 -19.30 7.21
CA ASN A 63 -24.07 -18.80 6.10
C ASN A 63 -23.32 -18.82 4.76
N SER A 64 -22.37 -19.75 4.60
CA SER A 64 -21.65 -19.98 3.34
C SER A 64 -21.04 -18.72 2.72
N PHE A 65 -20.60 -17.79 3.57
CA PHE A 65 -19.98 -16.53 3.20
C PHE A 65 -20.80 -15.67 2.22
N GLU A 66 -22.13 -15.83 2.18
CA GLU A 66 -23.00 -15.26 1.15
C GLU A 66 -22.74 -13.77 0.88
N TRP A 67 -22.66 -12.96 1.94
CA TRP A 67 -22.38 -11.52 1.83
C TRP A 67 -21.03 -11.22 1.17
N TRP A 68 -19.97 -11.92 1.57
CA TRP A 68 -18.65 -11.76 0.98
C TRP A 68 -18.62 -12.18 -0.49
N ILE A 69 -19.32 -13.25 -0.85
CA ILE A 69 -19.42 -13.68 -2.26
C ILE A 69 -20.13 -12.63 -3.10
N LYS A 70 -21.23 -12.06 -2.61
CA LYS A 70 -21.92 -10.94 -3.28
C LYS A 70 -21.00 -9.72 -3.44
N ARG A 71 -20.27 -9.35 -2.37
CA ARG A 71 -19.34 -8.22 -2.37
C ARG A 71 -18.21 -8.41 -3.38
N LEU A 72 -17.62 -9.61 -3.47
CA LEU A 72 -16.58 -9.95 -4.44
C LEU A 72 -17.13 -9.92 -5.87
N LYS A 73 -18.28 -10.58 -6.12
CA LYS A 73 -18.94 -10.56 -7.45
C LYS A 73 -19.23 -9.15 -7.93
N TRP A 74 -19.69 -8.27 -7.03
CA TRP A 74 -19.92 -6.87 -7.36
C TRP A 74 -18.62 -6.15 -7.76
N ASN A 75 -17.55 -6.29 -6.99
CA ASN A 75 -16.28 -5.65 -7.31
C ASN A 75 -15.68 -6.17 -8.63
N PHE A 76 -15.72 -7.48 -8.88
CA PHE A 76 -15.26 -8.05 -10.16
C PHE A 76 -16.14 -7.68 -11.37
N SER A 77 -17.35 -7.16 -11.14
CA SER A 77 -18.16 -6.58 -12.23
C SER A 77 -17.71 -5.16 -12.62
N LEU A 78 -16.98 -4.48 -11.73
CA LEU A 78 -16.51 -3.10 -11.91
C LEU A 78 -15.03 -3.03 -12.31
N PHE A 79 -14.23 -4.00 -11.86
CA PHE A 79 -12.77 -3.94 -11.95
C PHE A 79 -12.19 -5.25 -12.49
N ASP A 80 -11.08 -5.13 -13.24
CA ASP A 80 -10.35 -6.28 -13.79
C ASP A 80 -9.57 -7.02 -12.68
N LEU A 81 -9.06 -6.26 -11.70
CA LEU A 81 -8.37 -6.72 -10.49
C LEU A 81 -8.89 -5.95 -9.28
N VAL A 82 -8.83 -6.56 -8.10
CA VAL A 82 -9.24 -5.92 -6.84
C VAL A 82 -8.12 -6.07 -5.82
N ARG A 83 -7.56 -4.94 -5.34
CA ARG A 83 -6.70 -4.96 -4.15
C ARG A 83 -7.58 -5.26 -2.94
N MET A 84 -7.24 -6.29 -2.18
CA MET A 84 -7.83 -6.56 -0.89
C MET A 84 -6.97 -5.90 0.19
N ASP A 85 -7.49 -4.80 0.71
CA ASP A 85 -6.89 -4.04 1.79
C ASP A 85 -6.81 -4.87 3.07
N HIS A 86 -5.71 -4.73 3.81
CA HIS A 86 -5.41 -5.45 5.04
C HIS A 86 -5.62 -6.96 4.90
N PHE A 87 -5.03 -7.56 3.86
CA PHE A 87 -5.27 -8.97 3.48
C PHE A 87 -4.96 -9.93 4.63
N ARG A 88 -3.97 -9.60 5.47
CA ARG A 88 -3.64 -10.40 6.66
C ARG A 88 -4.84 -10.62 7.60
N GLY A 89 -5.81 -9.71 7.58
CA GLY A 89 -7.08 -9.77 8.30
C GLY A 89 -7.97 -10.98 7.94
N PHE A 90 -7.71 -11.65 6.82
CA PHE A 90 -8.40 -12.89 6.43
C PHE A 90 -7.78 -14.14 7.07
N ASP A 91 -6.55 -14.07 7.60
CA ASP A 91 -5.94 -15.16 8.38
C ASP A 91 -6.24 -15.02 9.88
N GLU A 92 -5.81 -13.89 10.45
CA GLU A 92 -6.12 -13.48 11.82
C GLU A 92 -6.38 -11.98 11.81
N PHE A 93 -7.05 -11.40 12.79
CA PHE A 93 -7.26 -9.94 12.86
C PHE A 93 -7.14 -9.44 14.28
N TRP A 94 -6.67 -8.20 14.43
CA TRP A 94 -6.54 -7.58 15.74
C TRP A 94 -7.87 -6.97 16.14
N ALA A 95 -8.42 -7.46 17.24
CA ALA A 95 -9.71 -7.04 17.77
C ALA A 95 -9.54 -6.33 19.11
N VAL A 96 -10.04 -5.10 19.20
CA VAL A 96 -9.98 -4.24 20.36
C VAL A 96 -11.39 -4.05 20.92
N LYS A 97 -11.54 -3.90 22.24
CA LYS A 97 -12.85 -3.61 22.84
C LYS A 97 -13.41 -2.28 22.31
N ALA A 98 -14.69 -2.27 21.93
CA ALA A 98 -15.37 -1.04 21.53
C ALA A 98 -15.32 0.00 22.67
N GLY A 99 -15.04 1.26 22.32
CA GLY A 99 -14.87 2.36 23.28
C GLY A 99 -13.47 2.49 23.91
N SER A 100 -12.51 1.63 23.53
CA SER A 100 -11.10 1.83 23.89
C SER A 100 -10.56 3.14 23.31
N LYS A 101 -9.53 3.71 23.97
CA LYS A 101 -8.86 4.94 23.51
C LYS A 101 -7.80 4.69 22.45
N ASN A 102 -7.20 3.50 22.46
CA ASN A 102 -6.14 3.07 21.54
C ASN A 102 -6.23 1.56 21.31
N ALA A 103 -5.26 0.99 20.57
CA ALA A 103 -5.29 -0.40 20.13
C ALA A 103 -4.39 -1.34 20.95
N ILE A 104 -3.78 -0.86 22.04
CA ILE A 104 -2.83 -1.63 22.87
C ILE A 104 -3.48 -2.90 23.43
N ASP A 105 -4.65 -2.76 24.06
CA ASP A 105 -5.36 -3.85 24.74
C ASP A 105 -6.27 -4.65 23.79
N GLY A 106 -5.72 -5.06 22.64
CA GLY A 106 -6.39 -5.93 21.69
C GLY A 106 -5.95 -7.39 21.77
N LYS A 107 -6.51 -8.21 20.88
CA LYS A 107 -6.12 -9.62 20.73
C LYS A 107 -6.25 -10.08 19.28
N TRP A 108 -5.36 -10.97 18.87
CA TRP A 108 -5.48 -11.69 17.60
C TRP A 108 -6.64 -12.70 17.69
N LEU A 109 -7.56 -12.62 16.73
CA LEU A 109 -8.65 -13.57 16.54
C LEU A 109 -8.56 -14.19 15.14
N PRO A 110 -8.87 -15.49 14.98
CA PRO A 110 -8.76 -16.13 13.67
C PRO A 110 -9.88 -15.68 12.72
N ALA A 111 -9.51 -15.41 11.49
CA ALA A 111 -10.42 -15.27 10.36
C ALA A 111 -10.45 -16.57 9.56
N ASN A 112 -11.63 -17.00 9.11
CA ASN A 112 -11.76 -18.24 8.35
C ASN A 112 -11.45 -18.02 6.85
N GLY A 113 -10.42 -17.23 6.53
CA GLY A 113 -10.13 -16.75 5.17
C GLY A 113 -9.91 -17.86 4.18
N LYS A 114 -9.20 -18.93 4.56
CA LYS A 114 -9.03 -20.08 3.66
C LYS A 114 -10.38 -20.64 3.21
N LYS A 115 -11.32 -20.85 4.13
CA LYS A 115 -12.67 -21.36 3.81
C LYS A 115 -13.47 -20.38 2.96
N LEU A 116 -13.32 -19.07 3.22
CA LEU A 116 -13.92 -18.02 2.38
C LEU A 116 -13.42 -18.14 0.95
N PHE A 117 -12.10 -18.17 0.73
CA PHE A 117 -11.51 -18.19 -0.60
C PHE A 117 -11.75 -19.51 -1.34
N ASP A 118 -11.73 -20.66 -0.65
CA ASP A 118 -12.14 -21.94 -1.22
C ASP A 118 -13.60 -21.87 -1.74
N TYR A 119 -14.50 -21.26 -0.97
CA TYR A 119 -15.89 -21.08 -1.37
C TYR A 119 -16.03 -20.06 -2.51
N ALA A 120 -15.29 -18.95 -2.46
CA ALA A 120 -15.29 -17.94 -3.50
C ALA A 120 -14.76 -18.49 -4.85
N LEU A 121 -13.69 -19.28 -4.82
CA LEU A 121 -13.15 -19.94 -6.01
C LEU A 121 -14.19 -20.86 -6.65
N LYS A 122 -14.97 -21.58 -5.84
CA LYS A 122 -16.07 -22.43 -6.32
C LYS A 122 -17.21 -21.61 -6.95
N GLU A 123 -17.61 -20.50 -6.32
CA GLU A 123 -18.80 -19.72 -6.72
C GLU A 123 -18.54 -18.66 -7.80
N ILE A 124 -17.29 -18.21 -7.94
CA ILE A 124 -16.88 -17.13 -8.84
C ILE A 124 -15.95 -17.67 -9.94
N GLY A 125 -15.19 -18.72 -9.66
CA GLY A 125 -14.11 -19.17 -10.53
C GLY A 125 -12.85 -18.37 -10.24
N ASN A 126 -12.36 -17.62 -11.22
CA ASN A 126 -11.10 -16.91 -11.09
C ASN A 126 -11.20 -15.72 -10.11
N LEU A 127 -10.30 -15.66 -9.14
CA LEU A 127 -10.25 -14.60 -8.13
C LEU A 127 -9.10 -13.63 -8.47
N ASN A 128 -9.40 -12.56 -9.21
CA ASN A 128 -8.43 -11.54 -9.61
C ASN A 128 -8.11 -10.58 -8.46
N ILE A 129 -7.43 -11.09 -7.44
CA ILE A 129 -7.10 -10.37 -6.21
C ILE A 129 -5.63 -9.97 -6.19
N ILE A 130 -5.32 -8.78 -5.69
CA ILE A 130 -3.99 -8.37 -5.21
C ILE A 130 -4.08 -8.33 -3.69
N ALA A 131 -3.20 -9.03 -2.99
CA ALA A 131 -3.15 -9.00 -1.53
C ALA A 131 -2.35 -7.78 -1.08
N GLU A 132 -2.96 -6.87 -0.32
CA GLU A 132 -2.22 -5.90 0.47
C GLU A 132 -1.65 -6.62 1.71
N ASP A 133 -0.39 -7.02 1.60
CA ASP A 133 0.36 -7.82 2.58
C ASP A 133 1.51 -7.01 3.20
N LEU A 134 1.27 -5.75 3.55
CA LEU A 134 2.25 -4.89 4.21
C LEU A 134 2.21 -5.05 5.74
N GLY A 135 3.26 -4.55 6.40
CA GLY A 135 3.43 -4.64 7.85
C GLY A 135 4.03 -5.96 8.33
N VAL A 136 3.74 -6.34 9.58
CA VAL A 136 4.24 -7.59 10.18
C VAL A 136 3.38 -8.76 9.69
N ILE A 137 3.96 -9.59 8.82
CA ILE A 137 3.30 -10.73 8.17
C ILE A 137 3.81 -12.05 8.74
N THR A 138 2.89 -12.94 9.12
CA THR A 138 3.19 -14.30 9.60
C THR A 138 3.28 -15.29 8.43
N ASN A 139 3.92 -16.44 8.66
CA ASN A 139 3.99 -17.51 7.65
C ASN A 139 2.59 -17.99 7.21
N THR A 140 1.60 -18.00 8.10
CA THR A 140 0.22 -18.41 7.78
C THR A 140 -0.46 -17.45 6.81
N VAL A 141 -0.19 -16.15 6.90
CA VAL A 141 -0.67 -15.17 5.91
C VAL A 141 0.00 -15.38 4.55
N ILE A 142 1.30 -15.68 4.54
CA ILE A 142 2.04 -16.01 3.30
C ILE A 142 1.45 -17.26 2.66
N GLU A 143 1.26 -18.33 3.44
CA GLU A 143 0.64 -19.57 2.98
C GLU A 143 -0.78 -19.35 2.44
N LEU A 144 -1.57 -18.49 3.08
CA LEU A 144 -2.91 -18.13 2.62
C LEU A 144 -2.86 -17.43 1.26
N LYS A 145 -1.96 -16.45 1.09
CA LYS A 145 -1.75 -15.73 -0.18
C LYS A 145 -1.31 -16.68 -1.30
N GLU A 146 -0.30 -17.49 -1.03
CA GLU A 146 0.32 -18.41 -1.98
C GLU A 146 -0.63 -19.54 -2.41
N SER A 147 -1.48 -20.02 -1.50
CA SER A 147 -2.48 -21.08 -1.80
C SER A 147 -3.42 -20.72 -2.95
N TYR A 148 -3.65 -19.41 -3.18
CA TYR A 148 -4.49 -18.91 -4.27
C TYR A 148 -3.68 -18.15 -5.33
N ASN A 149 -2.36 -18.17 -5.23
CA ASN A 149 -1.44 -17.48 -6.14
C ASN A 149 -1.73 -15.97 -6.26
N PHE A 150 -2.18 -15.33 -5.18
CA PHE A 150 -2.42 -13.89 -5.17
C PHE A 150 -1.09 -13.13 -5.14
N PRO A 151 -0.87 -12.13 -6.01
CA PRO A 151 0.31 -11.29 -5.92
C PRO A 151 0.26 -10.42 -4.66
N GLY A 152 1.41 -10.33 -3.97
CA GLY A 152 1.62 -9.38 -2.87
C GLY A 152 2.07 -8.00 -3.37
N MET A 153 2.24 -7.06 -2.45
CA MET A 153 2.67 -5.69 -2.73
C MET A 153 4.14 -5.46 -2.34
N LYS A 154 4.83 -4.64 -3.13
CA LYS A 154 6.20 -4.20 -2.84
C LYS A 154 6.28 -2.68 -2.93
N ILE A 155 6.65 -2.01 -1.84
CA ILE A 155 6.70 -0.55 -1.75
C ILE A 155 8.14 -0.08 -1.67
N LEU A 156 8.62 0.62 -2.71
CA LEU A 156 10.01 1.06 -2.81
C LEU A 156 10.45 1.95 -1.64
N GLN A 157 9.55 2.81 -1.13
CA GLN A 157 9.85 3.70 0.00
C GLN A 157 10.19 2.94 1.31
N PHE A 158 9.92 1.64 1.40
CA PHE A 158 10.24 0.80 2.57
C PHE A 158 11.55 0.02 2.42
N ALA A 159 12.28 0.20 1.31
CA ALA A 159 13.38 -0.66 0.92
C ALA A 159 14.75 -0.34 1.55
N PHE A 160 14.93 0.89 2.04
CA PHE A 160 16.27 1.45 2.27
C PHE A 160 16.59 1.64 3.76
N ASP A 161 16.43 0.57 4.54
CA ASP A 161 16.71 0.49 5.98
C ASP A 161 18.12 -0.05 6.30
N GLY A 162 18.97 -0.25 5.29
CA GLY A 162 20.31 -0.81 5.43
C GLY A 162 20.37 -2.34 5.42
N ASN A 163 19.23 -3.04 5.43
CA ASN A 163 19.19 -4.50 5.40
C ASN A 163 19.18 -5.03 3.94
N PRO A 164 20.24 -5.72 3.47
CA PRO A 164 20.28 -6.23 2.09
C PRO A 164 19.25 -7.33 1.80
N GLN A 165 18.65 -7.92 2.85
CA GLN A 165 17.56 -8.90 2.76
C GLN A 165 16.17 -8.26 2.88
N ASN A 166 16.08 -6.93 2.93
CA ASN A 166 14.79 -6.25 2.97
C ASN A 166 13.95 -6.66 1.74
N PRO A 167 12.74 -7.22 1.94
CA PRO A 167 11.90 -7.72 0.85
C PRO A 167 11.40 -6.62 -0.09
N TYR A 168 11.53 -5.34 0.32
CA TYR A 168 11.15 -4.17 -0.47
C TYR A 168 12.27 -3.64 -1.37
N LEU A 169 13.47 -4.21 -1.33
CA LEU A 169 14.52 -3.94 -2.33
C LEU A 169 14.17 -4.58 -3.69
N PRO A 170 14.24 -3.85 -4.83
CA PRO A 170 13.84 -4.38 -6.14
C PRO A 170 14.52 -5.68 -6.57
N GLN A 171 15.77 -5.91 -6.16
CA GLN A 171 16.49 -7.15 -6.44
C GLN A 171 15.91 -8.38 -5.71
N ASN A 172 15.18 -8.16 -4.62
CA ASN A 172 14.57 -9.18 -3.78
C ASN A 172 13.10 -9.46 -4.15
N TYR A 173 12.56 -8.79 -5.18
CA TYR A 173 11.15 -8.98 -5.56
C TYR A 173 10.90 -10.35 -6.17
N GLU A 174 9.80 -10.96 -5.74
CA GLU A 174 9.18 -12.10 -6.39
C GLU A 174 8.46 -11.65 -7.67
N GLU A 175 8.39 -12.53 -8.69
CA GLU A 175 7.72 -12.20 -9.95
C GLU A 175 6.22 -11.98 -9.76
N ASN A 176 5.56 -12.81 -8.94
CA ASN A 176 4.15 -12.67 -8.60
C ASN A 176 3.92 -11.57 -7.54
N SER A 177 4.25 -10.33 -7.89
CA SER A 177 4.03 -9.17 -7.03
C SER A 177 3.65 -7.93 -7.84
N VAL A 178 3.12 -6.93 -7.13
CA VAL A 178 2.82 -5.60 -7.65
C VAL A 178 3.73 -4.59 -6.96
N ALA A 179 4.63 -3.99 -7.73
CA ALA A 179 5.57 -2.98 -7.24
C ALA A 179 4.96 -1.57 -7.29
N TYR A 180 5.24 -0.77 -6.27
CA TYR A 180 4.86 0.64 -6.16
C TYR A 180 6.07 1.47 -5.73
N THR A 181 6.17 2.71 -6.20
CA THR A 181 7.08 3.68 -5.58
C THR A 181 6.60 3.98 -4.16
N GLY A 182 5.34 4.38 -4.06
CA GLY A 182 4.57 4.54 -2.84
C GLY A 182 3.08 4.28 -3.12
N THR A 183 2.29 4.10 -2.06
CA THR A 183 0.82 4.04 -2.15
C THR A 183 0.20 5.42 -1.89
N HIS A 184 -1.13 5.47 -1.74
CA HIS A 184 -1.83 6.69 -1.33
C HIS A 184 -1.56 7.08 0.15
N ASP A 185 -1.13 6.13 0.98
CA ASP A 185 -0.76 6.36 2.38
C ASP A 185 0.68 6.85 2.55
N ASN A 186 1.50 6.68 1.53
CA ASN A 186 2.87 7.15 1.50
C ASN A 186 2.93 8.64 1.11
N ASP A 187 4.06 9.28 1.41
CA ASP A 187 4.37 10.56 0.79
C ASP A 187 4.62 10.35 -0.72
N THR A 188 4.59 11.44 -1.48
CA THR A 188 5.17 11.47 -2.83
C THR A 188 6.63 11.03 -2.80
N LEU A 189 7.13 10.46 -3.89
CA LEU A 189 8.52 9.98 -3.95
C LEU A 189 9.53 11.12 -3.74
N LEU A 190 9.23 12.32 -4.25
CA LEU A 190 10.05 13.51 -3.99
C LEU A 190 9.96 13.96 -2.52
N GLY A 191 8.75 14.01 -1.96
CA GLY A 191 8.53 14.38 -0.55
C GLY A 191 9.22 13.41 0.42
N TRP A 192 9.17 12.11 0.12
CA TRP A 192 9.90 11.07 0.82
C TRP A 192 11.41 11.24 0.70
N LEU A 193 11.93 11.45 -0.51
CA LEU A 193 13.37 11.62 -0.77
C LEU A 193 13.94 12.79 0.03
N LYS A 194 13.24 13.94 0.06
CA LYS A 194 13.66 15.13 0.82
C LYS A 194 13.76 14.88 2.33
N LYS A 195 13.05 13.86 2.84
CA LYS A 195 13.02 13.48 4.26
C LYS A 195 14.00 12.36 4.62
N LEU A 196 14.65 11.73 3.64
CA LEU A 196 15.67 10.72 3.92
C LEU A 196 16.84 11.32 4.71
N ASN A 197 17.33 10.55 5.68
CA ASN A 197 18.60 10.83 6.31
C ASN A 197 19.76 10.47 5.34
N PRO A 198 20.96 11.03 5.53
CA PRO A 198 22.08 10.80 4.62
C PRO A 198 22.46 9.32 4.46
N GLU A 199 22.41 8.54 5.54
CA GLU A 199 22.77 7.11 5.53
C GLU A 199 21.81 6.29 4.64
N ALA A 200 20.50 6.55 4.74
CA ALA A 200 19.48 5.91 3.91
C ALA A 200 19.56 6.38 2.45
N GLU A 201 19.89 7.64 2.20
CA GLU A 201 20.11 8.15 0.84
C GLU A 201 21.31 7.47 0.16
N ASP A 202 22.44 7.36 0.87
CA ASP A 202 23.64 6.67 0.38
C ASP A 202 23.37 5.19 0.11
N TYR A 203 22.69 4.51 1.05
CA TYR A 203 22.30 3.12 0.89
C TYR A 203 21.35 2.90 -0.29
N MET A 204 20.40 3.82 -0.52
CA MET A 204 19.51 3.80 -1.68
C MET A 204 20.29 3.90 -2.99
N ARG A 205 21.22 4.86 -3.08
CA ARG A 205 22.04 5.06 -4.28
C ARG A 205 22.91 3.85 -4.58
N GLU A 206 23.56 3.28 -3.56
CA GLU A 206 24.37 2.07 -3.68
C GLU A 206 23.54 0.87 -4.13
N SER A 207 22.43 0.59 -3.41
CA SER A 207 21.56 -0.56 -3.66
C SER A 207 20.96 -0.55 -5.06
N LEU A 208 20.58 0.63 -5.55
CA LEU A 208 20.02 0.80 -6.90
C LEU A 208 21.09 1.05 -7.98
N LYS A 209 22.37 1.17 -7.61
CA LYS A 209 23.48 1.49 -8.51
C LYS A 209 23.22 2.79 -9.28
N ILE A 210 22.78 3.83 -8.59
CA ILE A 210 22.56 5.18 -9.15
C ILE A 210 23.84 5.99 -8.92
N LYS A 211 24.51 6.41 -9.99
CA LYS A 211 25.79 7.14 -9.90
C LYS A 211 25.55 8.61 -9.57
N GLU A 212 26.45 9.20 -8.79
CA GLU A 212 26.40 10.61 -8.39
C GLU A 212 26.45 11.59 -9.58
N THR A 213 27.15 11.20 -10.67
CA THR A 213 27.29 12.00 -11.89
C THR A 213 26.08 11.94 -12.82
N GLU A 214 25.08 11.08 -12.58
CA GLU A 214 23.84 11.03 -13.38
C GLU A 214 22.86 12.17 -13.04
N ASN A 215 23.22 13.03 -12.08
CA ASN A 215 22.53 14.28 -11.75
C ASN A 215 22.99 15.48 -12.61
N LEU A 216 23.95 15.31 -13.53
CA LEU A 216 24.54 16.40 -14.31
C LEU A 216 24.42 16.15 -15.82
N GLU A 217 23.20 16.26 -16.36
CA GLU A 217 22.98 16.67 -17.76
C GLU A 217 22.25 18.02 -17.83
N ILE A 218 22.43 18.88 -16.82
CA ILE A 218 22.25 20.32 -16.96
C ILE A 218 23.61 20.95 -16.66
N GLU A 219 24.20 21.55 -17.68
CA GLU A 219 25.51 22.19 -17.66
C GLU A 219 25.57 23.38 -16.68
N GLU A 220 26.77 23.54 -16.09
CA GLU A 220 27.34 24.71 -15.40
C GLU A 220 26.86 25.08 -13.98
N ALA A 221 27.57 24.57 -12.96
CA ALA A 221 28.57 25.36 -12.24
C ALA A 221 29.28 24.51 -11.16
N LYS A 222 30.61 24.59 -11.13
CA LYS A 222 31.47 23.95 -10.15
C LYS A 222 31.26 24.58 -8.77
N GLU A 223 31.03 23.78 -7.73
CA GLU A 223 31.50 24.14 -6.39
C GLU A 223 31.70 22.92 -5.47
N LYS A 224 32.55 23.11 -4.46
CA LYS A 224 33.34 22.09 -3.74
C LYS A 224 32.56 21.28 -2.69
N PRO A 225 33.10 20.13 -2.23
CA PRO A 225 32.39 19.14 -1.39
C PRO A 225 32.03 19.56 0.05
N GLU A 226 32.41 20.76 0.50
CA GLU A 226 32.30 21.15 1.92
C GLU A 226 31.08 22.03 2.24
N ALA A 227 30.26 22.40 1.24
CA ALA A 227 29.11 23.31 1.42
C ALA A 227 27.73 22.63 1.50
N ARG A 228 27.65 21.28 1.47
CA ARG A 228 26.37 20.54 1.37
C ARG A 228 25.58 20.47 2.70
N ALA A 229 26.20 20.83 3.83
CA ALA A 229 25.59 20.66 5.16
C ALA A 229 24.68 21.83 5.60
N GLU A 230 24.75 23.01 4.96
CA GLU A 230 24.03 24.22 5.45
C GLU A 230 23.05 24.84 4.45
N SER A 231 22.73 24.16 3.34
CA SER A 231 21.78 24.67 2.33
C SER A 231 20.74 23.63 1.87
N LYS A 232 20.01 23.00 2.80
CA LYS A 232 18.77 22.24 2.48
C LYS A 232 17.54 23.16 2.32
N ALA A 233 17.73 24.37 1.79
CA ALA A 233 16.64 25.24 1.36
C ALA A 233 16.49 25.08 -0.16
N GLU A 234 15.41 24.40 -0.56
CA GLU A 234 14.82 24.46 -1.92
C GLU A 234 15.77 24.17 -3.09
N SER A 235 16.31 22.95 -3.21
CA SER A 235 16.76 22.48 -4.52
C SER A 235 15.56 21.96 -5.33
N GLU A 236 15.19 22.70 -6.39
CA GLU A 236 14.18 22.31 -7.38
C GLU A 236 14.62 21.15 -8.31
N ASP A 237 15.80 20.55 -8.12
CA ASP A 237 16.42 19.64 -9.11
C ASP A 237 16.59 18.17 -8.63
N ASP A 238 15.67 17.68 -7.79
CA ASP A 238 15.61 16.25 -7.41
C ASP A 238 14.73 15.43 -8.37
N CYS A 239 14.15 16.03 -9.40
CA CYS A 239 13.35 15.28 -10.37
C CYS A 239 14.14 14.22 -11.15
N PRO A 240 15.42 14.44 -11.55
CA PRO A 240 16.23 13.40 -12.19
C PRO A 240 16.31 12.12 -11.36
N ILE A 241 16.56 12.23 -10.05
CA ILE A 241 16.64 11.08 -9.15
C ILE A 241 15.28 10.40 -8.97
N VAL A 242 14.18 11.15 -8.87
CA VAL A 242 12.81 10.59 -8.87
C VAL A 242 12.56 9.71 -10.11
N TYR A 243 12.91 10.20 -11.30
CA TYR A 243 12.75 9.40 -12.52
C TYR A 243 13.68 8.18 -12.55
N LYS A 244 14.90 8.28 -12.03
CA LYS A 244 15.80 7.12 -11.87
C LYS A 244 15.21 6.05 -10.94
N LEU A 245 14.59 6.45 -9.84
CA LEU A 245 13.90 5.52 -8.94
C LEU A 245 12.75 4.80 -9.65
N ILE A 246 11.95 5.53 -10.42
CA ILE A 246 10.87 4.94 -11.23
C ILE A 246 11.45 3.97 -12.28
N GLU A 247 12.53 4.33 -12.99
CA GLU A 247 13.21 3.44 -13.96
C GLU A 247 13.68 2.14 -13.30
N LYS A 248 14.31 2.23 -12.12
CA LYS A 248 14.77 1.05 -11.36
C LYS A 248 13.62 0.17 -10.91
N LEU A 249 12.50 0.77 -10.50
CA LEU A 249 11.31 0.02 -10.14
C LEU A 249 10.69 -0.68 -11.36
N LEU A 250 10.61 -0.01 -12.50
CA LEU A 250 10.16 -0.60 -13.76
C LEU A 250 11.10 -1.73 -14.22
N GLN A 251 12.38 -1.73 -13.84
CA GLN A 251 13.31 -2.83 -14.14
C GLN A 251 13.21 -4.02 -13.18
N SER A 252 12.39 -3.93 -12.13
CA SER A 252 12.20 -5.01 -11.17
C SER A 252 11.54 -6.25 -11.80
N LYS A 253 11.59 -7.38 -11.09
CA LYS A 253 10.96 -8.63 -11.54
C LYS A 253 9.43 -8.66 -11.36
N SER A 254 8.83 -7.71 -10.65
CA SER A 254 7.39 -7.69 -10.40
C SER A 254 6.61 -7.68 -11.70
N LYS A 255 5.58 -8.53 -11.79
CA LYS A 255 4.70 -8.66 -12.95
C LYS A 255 3.96 -7.36 -13.28
N LEU A 256 3.61 -6.58 -12.24
CA LEU A 256 2.99 -5.27 -12.39
C LEU A 256 3.78 -4.22 -11.62
N THR A 257 3.86 -3.01 -12.19
CA THR A 257 4.43 -1.83 -11.52
C THR A 257 3.42 -0.69 -11.63
N ILE A 258 3.09 -0.07 -10.50
CA ILE A 258 2.11 1.02 -10.40
C ILE A 258 2.83 2.24 -9.81
N ILE A 259 2.75 3.35 -10.53
CA ILE A 259 3.39 4.61 -10.13
C ILE A 259 2.28 5.63 -9.88
N PRO A 260 2.18 6.22 -8.67
CA PRO A 260 1.29 7.35 -8.42
C PRO A 260 1.57 8.50 -9.39
N LEU A 261 0.51 9.18 -9.82
CA LEU A 261 0.64 10.27 -10.79
C LEU A 261 1.50 11.43 -10.26
N GLN A 262 1.50 11.65 -8.94
CA GLN A 262 2.32 12.66 -8.28
C GLN A 262 3.82 12.44 -8.51
N ASP A 263 4.26 11.18 -8.60
CA ASP A 263 5.67 10.83 -8.78
C ASP A 263 6.09 11.10 -10.23
N TYR A 264 5.23 10.78 -11.20
CA TYR A 264 5.45 11.17 -12.59
C TYR A 264 5.46 12.69 -12.78
N LEU A 265 4.67 13.41 -11.99
CA LEU A 265 4.66 14.87 -11.98
C LEU A 265 5.79 15.49 -11.13
N CYS A 266 6.59 14.65 -10.45
CA CYS A 266 7.64 15.09 -9.53
C CYS A 266 7.14 16.12 -8.49
N LEU A 267 5.98 15.87 -7.90
CA LEU A 267 5.39 16.74 -6.87
C LEU A 267 5.92 16.38 -5.48
N ASP A 268 6.00 17.37 -4.61
CA ASP A 268 6.43 17.21 -3.22
C ASP A 268 5.28 16.83 -2.28
N SER A 269 5.54 16.91 -0.96
CA SER A 269 4.60 16.53 0.10
C SER A 269 3.25 17.26 0.07
N ASN A 270 3.14 18.41 -0.63
CA ASN A 270 1.85 19.09 -0.80
C ASN A 270 0.87 18.31 -1.69
N ALA A 271 1.36 17.30 -2.42
CA ALA A 271 0.55 16.43 -3.27
C ALA A 271 0.26 15.06 -2.66
N ARG A 272 0.64 14.84 -1.39
CA ARG A 272 0.32 13.61 -0.64
C ARG A 272 -1.20 13.39 -0.57
N ILE A 273 -1.66 12.15 -0.80
CA ILE A 273 -3.10 11.82 -0.75
C ILE A 273 -3.58 11.70 0.68
N ASN A 274 -2.94 10.85 1.47
CA ASN A 274 -3.34 10.54 2.83
C ASN A 274 -2.11 10.51 3.74
N THR A 275 -2.26 11.08 4.94
CA THR A 275 -1.36 10.84 6.06
C THR A 275 -2.11 9.97 7.07
N PRO A 276 -1.76 8.68 7.21
CA PRO A 276 -2.43 7.79 8.14
C PRO A 276 -2.53 8.37 9.56
N SER A 277 -3.58 8.01 10.28
CA SER A 277 -3.85 8.47 11.65
C SER A 277 -4.04 9.98 11.83
N THR A 278 -4.41 10.72 10.77
CA THR A 278 -4.73 12.16 10.85
C THR A 278 -6.17 12.46 10.42
N LEU A 279 -6.75 13.51 11.00
CA LEU A 279 -8.10 13.99 10.67
C LEU A 279 -8.02 15.29 9.86
N GLY A 280 -8.77 15.35 8.75
CA GLY A 280 -8.80 16.51 7.85
C GLY A 280 -7.58 16.62 6.91
N GLY A 281 -7.75 17.32 5.79
CA GLY A 281 -6.67 17.57 4.81
C GLY A 281 -6.33 16.41 3.87
N ASN A 282 -6.73 15.18 4.20
CA ASN A 282 -6.53 14.00 3.36
C ASN A 282 -7.55 13.92 2.20
N TRP A 283 -7.20 13.19 1.14
CA TRP A 283 -8.05 12.92 -0.03
C TRP A 283 -8.44 14.17 -0.85
N MET A 284 -7.68 15.26 -0.70
CA MET A 284 -7.99 16.55 -1.33
C MET A 284 -7.16 16.86 -2.57
N TRP A 285 -6.01 16.20 -2.78
CA TRP A 285 -5.15 16.50 -3.93
C TRP A 285 -5.85 16.17 -5.25
N ARG A 286 -5.65 17.05 -6.24
CA ARG A 286 -6.20 16.90 -7.59
C ARG A 286 -5.18 17.33 -8.62
N VAL A 287 -5.01 16.52 -9.66
CA VAL A 287 -4.24 16.91 -10.84
C VAL A 287 -4.95 18.04 -11.59
N LYS A 288 -4.18 19.03 -12.06
CA LYS A 288 -4.67 20.08 -12.96
C LYS A 288 -4.46 19.65 -14.42
N LYS A 289 -5.38 20.04 -15.30
CA LYS A 289 -5.36 19.62 -16.71
C LYS A 289 -4.09 20.03 -17.45
N ASP A 290 -3.51 21.18 -17.10
CA ASP A 290 -2.28 21.73 -17.66
C ASP A 290 -0.99 21.02 -17.18
N GLN A 291 -1.09 20.16 -16.16
CA GLN A 291 0.01 19.29 -15.74
C GLN A 291 0.14 18.04 -16.63
N LEU A 292 -0.94 17.63 -17.32
CA LEU A 292 -0.97 16.44 -18.18
C LEU A 292 -0.50 16.77 -19.60
N LYS A 293 0.76 17.19 -19.71
CA LYS A 293 1.35 17.64 -20.99
C LYS A 293 1.81 16.46 -21.85
N THR A 294 1.91 16.68 -23.16
CA THR A 294 2.37 15.67 -24.14
C THR A 294 3.77 15.15 -23.82
N GLU A 295 4.66 16.02 -23.31
CA GLU A 295 6.03 15.64 -22.93
C GLU A 295 6.05 14.61 -21.80
N LEU A 296 5.13 14.74 -20.83
CA LEU A 296 5.00 13.76 -19.74
C LEU A 296 4.56 12.40 -20.28
N VAL A 297 3.56 12.39 -21.16
CA VAL A 297 3.07 11.15 -21.80
C VAL A 297 4.19 10.46 -22.58
N GLN A 298 4.99 11.23 -23.32
CA GLN A 298 6.14 10.71 -24.06
C GLN A 298 7.22 10.15 -23.13
N LYS A 299 7.53 10.85 -22.03
CA LYS A 299 8.50 10.38 -21.02
C LYS A 299 8.05 9.04 -20.41
N ILE A 300 6.79 8.95 -19.95
CA ILE A 300 6.23 7.72 -19.39
C ILE A 300 6.34 6.58 -20.42
N LYS A 301 5.89 6.82 -21.65
CA LYS A 301 5.98 5.84 -22.74
C LYS A 301 7.41 5.35 -22.96
N GLN A 302 8.40 6.25 -22.96
CA GLN A 302 9.79 5.87 -23.18
C GLN A 302 10.34 5.03 -22.03
N MET A 303 10.05 5.37 -20.78
CA MET A 303 10.46 4.57 -19.61
C MET A 303 9.84 3.16 -19.65
N THR A 304 8.57 3.07 -20.05
CA THR A 304 7.87 1.78 -20.24
C THR A 304 8.50 0.94 -21.35
N ILE A 305 8.82 1.54 -22.51
CA ILE A 305 9.52 0.86 -23.62
C ILE A 305 10.89 0.36 -23.16
N ASN A 306 11.70 1.23 -22.55
CA ASN A 306 13.07 0.91 -22.11
C ASN A 306 13.10 -0.22 -21.07
N SER A 307 12.01 -0.42 -20.34
CA SER A 307 11.88 -1.44 -19.30
C SER A 307 11.11 -2.68 -19.78
N ASN A 308 10.78 -2.80 -21.07
CA ASN A 308 10.01 -3.90 -21.65
C ASN A 308 8.64 -4.15 -20.98
N ARG A 309 7.88 -3.08 -20.68
CA ARG A 309 6.56 -3.15 -20.01
C ARG A 309 5.38 -2.67 -20.88
N ILE A 310 5.46 -2.86 -22.19
CA ILE A 310 4.40 -2.49 -23.16
C ILE A 310 3.33 -3.58 -23.22
#